data_AF-A0A0X3VPX2-F1
#
_entry.id   AF-A0A0X3VPX2-F1
#
_cell.length_a   1.000
_cell.length_b   1.000
_cell.length_c   1.000
_cell.angle_alpha   90.00
_cell.angle_beta   90.00
_cell.angle_gamma   90.00
#
_symmetry.space_group_name_H-M   'P 1'
#
loop_
_entity.id
_entity.type
_entity.pdbx_description
1 polymer ?
#
loop_
_entity_poly.entity_id
_entity_poly.type
_entity_poly.pdbx_seq_one_letter_code
_entity_poly.pdbx_strand_id
1 'polypeptide(L)' 'MNLSLGVKVLIVIICALISVIVGIVAGLINHKSDTPKGPAFLFGGGTFGGTLTLCLVVLTSLGVL' A
#
# COMPACT_ATOMS: atom_id res chain seq x y z
N MET A 1 18.70 0.26 11.83
CA MET A 1 19.64 1.07 11.01
C MET A 1 19.49 2.54 11.41
N ASN A 2 20.58 3.27 11.67
CA ASN A 2 20.50 4.70 12.05
C ASN A 2 20.40 5.59 10.80
N LEU A 3 19.20 5.62 10.19
CA LEU A 3 18.91 6.48 9.04
C LEU A 3 18.36 7.83 9.52
N SER A 4 18.74 8.90 8.82
CA SER A 4 18.21 10.25 9.05
C SER A 4 16.68 10.26 8.94
N LEU A 5 16.02 11.08 9.76
CA LEU A 5 14.56 11.18 9.84
C LEU A 5 13.92 11.48 8.47
N GLY A 6 14.59 12.31 7.65
CA GLY A 6 14.13 12.58 6.28
C GLY A 6 14.12 11.34 5.38
N VAL A 7 15.11 10.45 5.53
CA VAL A 7 15.19 9.20 4.76
C VAL A 7 14.09 8.22 5.22
N LYS A 8 13.83 8.12 6.53
CA LYS A 8 12.73 7.30 7.06
C LYS A 8 11.38 7.73 6.48
N VAL A 9 11.10 9.04 6.49
CA VAL A 9 9.86 9.59 5.93
C VAL A 9 9.77 9.35 4.43
N LEU A 10 10.86 9.53 3.69
CA LEU A 10 10.88 9.27 2.25
C LEU A 10 10.57 7.80 1.93
N ILE A 11 11.13 6.86 2.69
CA ILE A 11 10.84 5.42 2.53
C ILE A 11 9.37 5.11 2.80
N VAL A 12 8.78 5.69 3.85
CA VAL A 12 7.35 5.51 4.15
C VAL A 12 6.47 6.04 3.02
N ILE A 13 6.80 7.22 2.48
CA ILE A 13 6.09 7.81 1.33
C ILE A 13 6.19 6.90 0.11
N ILE A 14 7.37 6.33 -0.17
CA ILE A 14 7.56 5.38 -1.27
C ILE A 14 6.73 4.11 -1.05
N CYS A 15 6.75 3.52 0.15
CA CYS A 15 5.89 2.37 0.50
C CYS A 15 4.40 2.70 0.29
N ALA A 16 3.96 3.89 0.68
CA ALA A 16 2.58 4.33 0.49
C ALA A 16 2.22 4.47 -0.99
N LEU A 17 3.07 5.12 -1.80
CA LEU A 17 2.88 5.26 -3.24
C LEU A 17 2.80 3.90 -3.95
N ILE A 18 3.69 2.96 -3.60
CA ILE A 18 3.66 1.60 -4.14
C ILE A 18 2.37 0.89 -3.74
N SER A 19 1.95 1.00 -2.48
CA SER A 19 0.70 0.41 -1.98
C SER A 19 -0.51 0.96 -2.73
N VAL A 20 -0.51 2.25 -3.08
CA VAL A 20 -1.57 2.88 -3.89
C VAL A 20 -1.63 2.22 -5.27
N ILE A 21 -0.49 2.04 -5.93
CA ILE A 21 -0.42 1.38 -7.24
C ILE A 21 -0.97 -0.05 -7.13
N VAL A 22 -0.56 -0.81 -6.11
CA VAL A 22 -1.06 -2.18 -5.90
C VAL A 22 -2.57 -2.18 -5.66
N GLY A 23 -3.10 -1.26 -4.85
CA GLY A 23 -4.53 -1.13 -4.61
C GLY A 23 -5.34 -0.83 -5.88
N ILE A 24 -4.82 0.06 -6.73
CA ILE A 24 -5.43 0.37 -8.03
C ILE A 24 -5.44 -0.86 -8.92
N VAL A 25 -4.30 -1.54 -9.08
CA VAL A 25 -4.16 -2.73 -9.93
C VAL A 25 -5.08 -3.86 -9.45
N ALA A 26 -5.14 -4.09 -8.13
CA ALA A 26 -6.03 -5.09 -7.54
C ALA A 26 -7.50 -4.78 -7.78
N GLY A 27 -7.91 -3.52 -7.63
CA GLY A 27 -9.26 -3.07 -7.94
C GLY A 27 -9.61 -3.25 -9.42
N LEU A 28 -8.67 -2.94 -10.32
CA LEU A 28 -8.85 -3.13 -11.77
C LEU A 28 -8.96 -4.60 -12.16
N ILE A 29 -8.10 -5.47 -11.62
CA ILE A 29 -8.17 -6.92 -11.86
C ILE A 29 -9.50 -7.50 -11.34
N ASN A 30 -9.99 -7.01 -10.21
CA ASN A 30 -11.23 -7.49 -9.62
C ASN A 30 -12.49 -6.95 -10.32
N HIS A 31 -12.36 -5.89 -11.12
CA HIS A 31 -13.50 -5.26 -11.77
C HIS A 31 -14.08 -6.18 -12.87
N LYS A 32 -15.38 -6.49 -12.75
CA LYS A 32 -16.17 -7.13 -13.81
C LYS A 32 -17.05 -6.08 -14.49
N SER A 33 -17.17 -6.20 -15.82
CA SER A 33 -17.84 -5.24 -16.71
C SER A 33 -19.29 -4.93 -16.35
N ASP A 34 -19.98 -5.85 -15.68
CA ASP A 34 -21.41 -5.74 -15.34
C ASP A 34 -21.66 -5.34 -13.87
N THR A 35 -20.60 -5.16 -13.07
CA THR A 35 -20.75 -4.89 -11.62
C THR A 35 -20.57 -3.41 -11.27
N PRO A 36 -21.29 -2.93 -10.24
CA PRO A 36 -21.05 -1.62 -9.64
C PRO A 36 -19.57 -1.41 -9.31
N LYS A 37 -19.10 -0.15 -9.38
CA LYS A 37 -17.70 0.21 -9.09
C LYS A 37 -17.33 0.09 -7.61
N GLY A 38 -18.32 0.05 -6.71
CA GLY A 38 -18.14 0.00 -5.26
C GLY A 38 -17.32 -1.20 -4.76
N PRO A 39 -17.69 -2.45 -5.10
CA PRO A 39 -16.92 -3.65 -4.75
C PRO A 39 -15.45 -3.61 -5.18
N ALA A 40 -15.17 -3.14 -6.40
CA ALA A 40 -13.80 -3.00 -6.90
C ALA A 40 -12.99 -1.98 -6.10
N PHE A 41 -13.62 -0.87 -5.70
CA PHE A 41 -12.99 0.14 -4.85
C PHE A 41 -12.72 -0.37 -3.43
N LEU A 42 -13.66 -1.10 -2.83
CA LEU A 42 -13.47 -1.72 -1.51
C LEU A 42 -12.35 -2.76 -1.52
N PHE A 43 -12.29 -3.58 -2.58
CA PHE A 43 -11.22 -4.56 -2.75
C PHE A 43 -9.86 -3.85 -2.92
N GLY A 44 -9.77 -2.85 -3.80
CA GLY A 44 -8.58 -2.04 -3.98
C GLY A 44 -8.12 -1.35 -2.70
N GLY A 45 -9.04 -0.73 -1.96
CA GLY A 45 -8.77 -0.09 -0.66
C GLY A 45 -8.27 -1.07 0.40
N GLY A 46 -8.85 -2.28 0.48
CA GLY A 46 -8.39 -3.35 1.36
C GLY A 46 -6.97 -3.81 1.02
N THR A 47 -6.67 -3.98 -0.28
CA THR A 47 -5.32 -4.34 -0.72
C THR A 47 -4.29 -3.23 -0.47
N PHE A 48 -4.66 -1.95 -0.63
CA PHE A 48 -3.84 -0.81 -0.22
C PHE A 48 -3.53 -0.87 1.29
N GLY A 49 -4.55 -1.03 2.12
CA GLY A 49 -4.37 -1.11 3.57
C GLY A 49 -3.45 -2.27 3.97
N GLY A 50 -3.70 -3.47 3.44
CA GLY A 50 -2.89 -4.64 3.73
C GLY A 50 -1.43 -4.50 3.30
N THR A 51 -1.18 -3.98 2.09
CA THR A 51 0.18 -3.79 1.57
C THR A 51 0.94 -2.70 2.33
N LEU A 52 0.27 -1.59 2.68
CA LEU A 52 0.87 -0.54 3.48
C LEU A 52 1.24 -1.04 4.89
N THR A 53 0.32 -1.73 5.56
CA THR A 53 0.57 -2.30 6.88
C THR A 53 1.73 -3.29 6.85
N LEU A 54 1.79 -4.18 5.85
CA LEU A 54 2.90 -5.11 5.68
C LEU A 54 4.23 -4.36 5.49
N CYS A 55 4.25 -3.31 4.66
CA CYS A 55 5.42 -2.46 4.43
C CYS A 55 5.93 -1.85 5.74
N LEU A 56 5.01 -1.30 6.56
CA LEU A 56 5.34 -0.69 7.84
C LEU A 56 5.88 -1.73 8.83
N VAL A 57 5.25 -2.90 8.95
CA VAL A 57 5.71 -4.00 9.82
C VAL A 57 7.12 -4.45 9.42
N VAL A 58 7.39 -4.58 8.12
CA VAL A 58 8.72 -4.92 7.60
C VAL A 58 9.72 -3.84 8.00
N LEU A 59 9.43 -2.56 7.76
CA LEU A 59 10.33 -1.45 8.13
C LEU A 59 10.60 -1.38 9.64
N THR A 60 9.60 -1.67 10.47
CA THR A 60 9.77 -1.78 11.93
C THR A 60 10.64 -2.98 12.31
N SER A 61 10.42 -4.14 11.69
CA SER A 61 11.23 -5.35 11.94
C SER A 61 12.69 -5.21 11.53
N LEU A 62 12.98 -4.45 10.47
CA LEU A 62 14.35 -4.10 10.04
C LEU A 62 14.99 -2.99 10.93
N GLY A 63 14.25 -2.44 11.90
CA GLY A 63 14.70 -1.32 12.72
C GLY A 63 15.02 -0.06 11.90
N VAL A 64 14.31 0.12 10.78
CA VAL A 64 14.36 1.31 9.92
C VAL A 64 13.35 2.34 10.40
N LEU A 65 12.15 1.90 10.82
CA LEU A 65 11.22 2.72 11.60
C LEU A 65 11.65 2.68 13.06
#